data_AF-A0A450V7Z9-F1
#
_entry.id   AF-A0A450V7Z9-F1
#
_cell.length_a   1.000
_cell.length_b   1.000
_cell.length_c   1.000
_cell.angle_alpha   90.00
_cell.angle_beta   90.00
_cell.angle_gamma   90.00
#
_symmetry.space_group_name_H-M   'P 1'
#
loop_
_entity.id
_entity.type
_entity.pdbx_description
1 polymer ?
#
loop_
_entity_poly.entity_id
_entity_poly.type
_entity_poly.pdbx_seq_one_letter_code
_entity_poly.pdbx_strand_id
1 'polypeptide(L)'
;MKRFTNYLTFGMVAVILTGCFATVKDVQRASDLIRTDDELYRILAEVRPNDKTVASASLAALATEAKGKADKLGGAEKTRAEAIAFYRIAATAFWRSGKTDLVNKFFAATDAGQKLCTIPDYNAPDRDCLFLRLVIPFAGIEQHHAKNNDLLEEELDGVNFKDDNATEAEIAIMAKVGNALTVSKQLVERILAMGKDDRYLTHTGMKDYFCRNAEKARKYHNRFGRDYVSDVSDYKNKFRDAKLGVTVDEAKKKKVNKGIPDFCTN
;
A
#
# COMPACT_ATOMS: atom_id res chain seq x y z
N MET A 1 64.69 24.17 39.61
CA MET A 1 64.08 22.99 38.95
C MET A 1 63.43 22.10 40.00
N LYS A 2 62.10 22.23 40.18
CA LYS A 2 61.16 21.38 40.94
C LYS A 2 60.01 22.30 41.34
N ARG A 3 58.88 22.20 40.64
CA ARG A 3 57.55 22.85 40.84
C ARG A 3 57.02 23.39 39.51
N PHE A 4 56.71 22.53 38.54
CA PHE A 4 55.82 22.87 37.41
C PHE A 4 55.30 21.62 36.68
N THR A 5 55.06 20.52 37.40
CA THR A 5 54.72 19.24 36.75
C THR A 5 53.73 18.41 37.56
N ASN A 6 52.70 19.03 38.15
CA ASN A 6 51.66 18.28 38.89
C ASN A 6 50.23 18.84 38.75
N TYR A 7 49.95 19.69 37.74
CA TYR A 7 48.60 20.23 37.50
C TYR A 7 48.03 19.94 36.10
N LEU A 8 48.53 18.89 35.43
CA LEU A 8 48.07 18.51 34.08
C LEU A 8 47.66 17.04 33.96
N THR A 9 47.34 16.42 35.08
CA THR A 9 46.92 15.00 35.18
C THR A 9 45.82 14.83 36.23
N PHE A 10 44.83 15.72 36.18
CA PHE A 10 43.45 15.51 36.62
C PHE A 10 42.59 16.10 35.48
N GLY A 11 42.58 15.48 34.30
CA GLY A 11 41.81 14.26 34.04
C GLY A 11 40.36 14.70 33.78
N MET A 12 40.02 15.32 32.65
CA MET A 12 39.97 14.68 31.31
C MET A 12 39.45 13.23 31.32
N VAL A 13 38.56 12.89 32.26
CA VAL A 13 37.80 11.61 32.29
C VAL A 13 36.28 11.85 32.42
N ALA A 14 35.82 13.08 32.64
CA ALA A 14 34.39 13.38 32.81
C ALA A 14 33.67 13.90 31.54
N VAL A 15 34.31 13.93 30.38
CA VAL A 15 33.75 14.56 29.15
C VAL A 15 33.63 13.59 27.95
N ILE A 16 33.92 12.29 28.12
CA ILE A 16 33.84 11.28 27.04
C ILE A 16 32.73 10.23 27.30
N LEU A 17 31.73 10.55 28.11
CA LEU A 17 30.52 9.70 28.25
C LEU A 17 29.24 10.40 27.83
N THR A 18 29.26 11.62 27.29
CA THR A 18 28.05 12.26 26.75
C THR A 18 27.65 11.77 25.36
N GLY A 19 28.41 10.84 24.77
CA GLY A 19 28.03 10.15 23.53
C GLY A 19 27.22 8.89 23.82
N CYS A 20 25.92 8.92 23.52
CA CYS A 20 24.97 7.79 23.54
C CYS A 20 24.39 7.36 24.89
N PHE A 21 23.89 8.28 25.72
CA PHE A 21 22.93 7.90 26.76
C PHE A 21 21.53 7.68 26.16
N ALA A 22 21.29 6.50 25.58
CA ALA A 22 19.93 5.99 25.47
C ALA A 22 19.41 5.76 26.89
N THR A 23 18.31 6.41 27.26
CA THR A 23 17.70 6.19 28.58
C THR A 23 17.07 4.79 28.62
N VAL A 24 16.87 4.24 29.82
CA VAL A 24 16.12 2.97 30.00
C VAL A 24 14.76 3.02 29.30
N LYS A 25 14.11 4.19 29.29
CA LYS A 25 12.85 4.41 28.57
C LYS A 25 13.03 4.29 27.05
N ASP A 26 14.16 4.74 26.49
CA ASP A 26 14.42 4.64 25.05
C ASP A 26 14.66 3.18 24.63
N VAL A 27 15.39 2.41 25.45
CA VAL A 27 15.60 0.97 25.22
C VAL A 27 14.28 0.20 25.30
N GLN A 28 13.44 0.52 26.29
CA GLN A 28 12.12 -0.09 26.43
C GLN A 28 11.22 0.19 25.23
N ARG A 29 11.19 1.44 24.73
CA ARG A 29 10.39 1.79 23.55
C ARG A 29 10.87 1.08 22.29
N ALA A 30 12.19 1.02 22.07
CA ALA A 30 12.76 0.28 20.94
C ALA A 30 12.44 -1.22 21.02
N SER A 31 12.56 -1.82 22.22
CA SER A 31 12.20 -3.22 22.46
C SER A 31 10.71 -3.48 22.21
N ASP A 32 9.83 -2.58 22.67
CA ASP A 32 8.40 -2.68 22.40
C ASP A 32 8.07 -2.60 20.92
N LEU A 33 8.75 -1.73 20.17
CA LEU A 33 8.57 -1.63 18.72
C LEU A 33 8.99 -2.92 18.01
N ILE A 34 10.17 -3.46 18.34
CA ILE A 34 10.67 -4.73 17.79
C ILE A 34 9.69 -5.86 18.10
N ARG A 35 9.29 -6.01 19.37
CA ARG A 35 8.32 -7.02 19.79
C ARG A 35 7.00 -6.93 19.03
N THR A 36 6.49 -5.73 18.81
CA THR A 36 5.22 -5.52 18.09
C THR A 36 5.37 -5.86 16.60
N ASP A 37 6.53 -5.60 15.99
CA ASP A 37 6.81 -5.96 14.59
C ASP A 37 7.02 -7.47 14.41
N ASP A 38 7.74 -8.10 15.34
CA ASP A 38 7.93 -9.56 15.36
C ASP A 38 6.59 -10.28 15.53
N GLU A 39 5.69 -9.75 16.37
CA GLU A 39 4.35 -10.29 16.53
C GLU A 39 3.51 -10.13 15.25
N LEU A 40 3.61 -8.98 14.56
CA LEU A 40 2.99 -8.81 13.25
C LEU A 40 3.50 -9.87 12.27
N TYR A 41 4.82 -10.03 12.17
CA TYR A 41 5.43 -11.02 11.29
C TYR A 41 4.98 -12.45 11.61
N ARG A 42 5.02 -12.83 12.89
CA ARG A 42 4.57 -14.14 13.39
C ARG A 42 3.14 -14.44 12.95
N ILE A 43 2.21 -13.50 13.17
CA ILE A 43 0.81 -13.68 12.76
C ILE A 43 0.68 -13.74 11.24
N LEU A 44 1.47 -12.98 10.47
CA LEU A 44 1.39 -13.02 9.01
C LEU A 44 2.02 -14.27 8.38
N ALA A 45 3.08 -14.82 8.98
CA ALA A 45 3.86 -15.92 8.42
C ALA A 45 3.38 -17.30 8.88
N GLU A 46 2.88 -17.44 10.11
CA GLU A 46 2.61 -18.75 10.73
C GLU A 46 1.14 -19.20 10.64
N VAL A 47 0.24 -18.38 10.10
CA VAL A 47 -1.19 -18.69 10.08
C VAL A 47 -1.53 -19.76 9.05
N ARG A 48 -2.01 -20.90 9.55
CA ARG A 48 -2.56 -22.00 8.75
C ARG A 48 -3.91 -21.60 8.14
N PRO A 49 -4.30 -22.12 6.96
CA PRO A 49 -5.55 -21.76 6.29
C PRO A 49 -6.84 -21.89 7.13
N ASN A 50 -6.84 -22.75 8.16
CA ASN A 50 -7.99 -22.98 9.04
C ASN A 50 -8.08 -22.00 10.22
N ASP A 51 -7.02 -21.23 10.53
CA ASP A 51 -6.95 -20.30 11.66
C ASP A 51 -7.22 -18.84 11.25
N LYS A 52 -7.74 -18.61 10.03
CA LYS A 52 -7.96 -17.26 9.47
C LYS A 52 -8.79 -16.35 10.38
N THR A 53 -9.78 -16.88 11.09
CA THR A 53 -10.60 -16.11 12.03
C THR A 53 -9.82 -15.66 13.27
N VAL A 54 -9.00 -16.54 13.83
CA VAL A 54 -8.15 -16.25 15.00
C VAL A 54 -7.05 -15.26 14.62
N ALA A 55 -6.42 -15.46 13.45
CA ALA A 55 -5.45 -14.55 12.88
C ALA A 55 -6.03 -13.15 12.64
N SER A 56 -7.24 -13.08 12.06
CA SER A 56 -7.94 -11.83 11.80
C SER A 56 -8.22 -11.05 13.09
N ALA A 57 -8.70 -11.73 14.14
CA ALA A 57 -8.90 -11.11 15.45
C ALA A 57 -7.59 -10.65 16.09
N SER A 58 -6.53 -11.46 16.00
CA SER A 58 -5.20 -11.12 16.53
C SER A 58 -4.59 -9.91 15.83
N LEU A 59 -4.69 -9.84 14.49
CA LEU A 59 -4.27 -8.69 13.71
C LEU A 59 -5.05 -7.43 14.08
N ALA A 60 -6.37 -7.53 14.26
CA ALA A 60 -7.19 -6.39 14.68
C ALA A 60 -6.81 -5.85 16.08
N ALA A 61 -6.51 -6.76 17.02
CA ALA A 61 -6.05 -6.40 18.36
C ALA A 61 -4.66 -5.74 18.30
N LEU A 62 -3.70 -6.38 17.62
CA LEU A 62 -2.35 -5.84 17.42
C LEU A 62 -2.39 -4.46 16.75
N ALA A 63 -3.24 -4.28 15.75
CA ALA A 63 -3.39 -3.00 15.06
C ALA A 63 -3.88 -1.90 16.00
N THR A 64 -4.85 -2.22 16.86
CA THR A 64 -5.39 -1.28 17.85
C THR A 64 -4.34 -0.93 18.90
N GLU A 65 -3.58 -1.91 19.39
CA GLU A 65 -2.48 -1.67 20.34
C GLU A 65 -1.38 -0.79 19.71
N ALA A 66 -0.90 -1.15 18.51
CA ALA A 66 0.13 -0.41 17.80
C ALA A 66 -0.31 1.04 17.53
N LYS A 67 -1.54 1.25 17.05
CA LYS A 67 -2.09 2.59 16.87
C LYS A 67 -2.13 3.37 18.18
N GLY A 68 -2.58 2.75 19.28
CA GLY A 68 -2.62 3.38 20.59
C GLY A 68 -1.23 3.79 21.12
N LYS A 69 -0.18 3.00 20.82
CA LYS A 69 1.22 3.39 21.09
C LYS A 69 1.65 4.57 20.21
N ALA A 70 1.35 4.53 18.91
CA ALA A 70 1.66 5.61 17.99
C ALA A 70 1.02 6.95 18.41
N ASP A 71 -0.28 6.93 18.75
CA ASP A 71 -1.03 8.13 19.16
C ASP A 71 -0.41 8.78 20.41
N LYS A 72 0.12 7.99 21.36
CA LYS A 72 0.82 8.49 22.55
C LYS A 72 2.19 9.08 22.23
N LEU A 73 2.87 8.56 21.22
CA LEU A 73 4.24 8.96 20.83
C LEU A 73 4.27 10.12 19.83
N GLY A 74 3.22 10.28 19.01
CA GLY A 74 3.19 11.19 17.86
C GLY A 74 3.29 12.70 18.20
N GLY A 75 3.21 13.07 19.48
CA GLY A 75 3.28 14.46 19.93
C GLY A 75 4.69 15.02 20.16
N ALA A 76 5.74 14.19 20.23
CA ALA A 76 7.10 14.64 20.55
C ALA A 76 8.10 14.33 19.42
N GLU A 77 9.04 15.25 19.18
CA GLU A 77 10.05 15.13 18.13
C GLU A 77 10.93 13.88 18.31
N LYS A 78 11.37 13.59 19.55
CA LYS A 78 12.24 12.46 19.87
C LYS A 78 11.61 11.08 19.64
N THR A 79 10.29 10.99 19.60
CA THR A 79 9.54 9.72 19.47
C THR A 79 8.79 9.61 18.14
N ARG A 80 8.97 10.57 17.24
CA ARG A 80 8.24 10.65 15.98
C ARG A 80 8.53 9.47 15.05
N ALA A 81 9.78 9.01 14.98
CA ALA A 81 10.17 7.85 14.17
C ALA A 81 9.47 6.57 14.65
N GLU A 82 9.46 6.36 15.97
CA GLU A 82 8.76 5.23 16.61
C GLU A 82 7.25 5.30 16.34
N ALA A 83 6.65 6.49 16.44
CA ALA A 83 5.23 6.68 16.13
C ALA A 83 4.90 6.32 14.68
N ILE A 84 5.72 6.72 13.71
CA ILE A 84 5.56 6.36 12.30
C ILE A 84 5.64 4.83 12.12
N ALA A 85 6.61 4.19 12.75
CA ALA A 85 6.78 2.74 12.68
C ALA A 85 5.57 2.00 13.28
N PHE A 86 5.02 2.47 14.40
CA PHE A 86 3.80 1.91 14.98
C PHE A 86 2.56 2.14 14.09
N TYR A 87 2.43 3.31 13.44
CA TYR A 87 1.37 3.53 12.46
C TYR A 87 1.49 2.60 11.25
N ARG A 88 2.72 2.31 10.77
CA ARG A 88 2.97 1.32 9.72
C ARG A 88 2.49 -0.08 10.13
N ILE A 89 2.85 -0.52 11.34
CA ILE A 89 2.41 -1.80 11.90
C ILE A 89 0.88 -1.83 11.98
N ALA A 90 0.27 -0.78 12.54
CA ALA A 90 -1.18 -0.68 12.67
C ALA A 90 -1.89 -0.72 11.31
N ALA A 91 -1.41 0.03 10.33
CA ALA A 91 -1.98 0.04 8.97
C ALA A 91 -1.89 -1.34 8.32
N THR A 92 -0.74 -2.00 8.44
CA THR A 92 -0.54 -3.37 7.92
C THR A 92 -1.49 -4.35 8.59
N ALA A 93 -1.57 -4.33 9.91
CA ALA A 93 -2.38 -5.26 10.68
C ALA A 93 -3.89 -5.04 10.45
N PHE A 94 -4.37 -3.79 10.39
CA PHE A 94 -5.76 -3.53 10.02
C PHE A 94 -6.08 -4.03 8.62
N TRP A 95 -5.24 -3.75 7.63
CA TRP A 95 -5.44 -4.24 6.27
C TRP A 95 -5.46 -5.77 6.19
N ARG A 96 -4.45 -6.43 6.76
CA ARG A 96 -4.30 -7.90 6.70
C ARG A 96 -5.33 -8.64 7.56
N SER A 97 -6.01 -7.96 8.49
CA SER A 97 -7.13 -8.56 9.23
C SER A 97 -8.30 -8.95 8.32
N GLY A 98 -8.44 -8.31 7.16
CA GLY A 98 -9.54 -8.56 6.21
C GLY A 98 -10.92 -8.12 6.71
N LYS A 99 -11.00 -7.46 7.87
CA LYS A 99 -12.26 -7.03 8.50
C LYS A 99 -12.77 -5.73 7.89
N THR A 100 -13.93 -5.78 7.25
CA THR A 100 -14.54 -4.62 6.57
C THR A 100 -14.95 -3.51 7.54
N ASP A 101 -15.32 -3.84 8.77
CA ASP A 101 -15.66 -2.88 9.83
C ASP A 101 -14.45 -2.09 10.35
N LEU A 102 -13.22 -2.53 10.03
CA LEU A 102 -11.98 -1.87 10.44
C LEU A 102 -11.35 -0.97 9.37
N VAL A 103 -11.97 -0.84 8.19
CA VAL A 103 -11.46 -0.02 7.07
C VAL A 103 -11.24 1.44 7.49
N ASN A 104 -12.14 2.03 8.26
CA ASN A 104 -11.97 3.40 8.75
C ASN A 104 -10.77 3.52 9.70
N LYS A 105 -10.46 2.48 10.49
CA LYS A 105 -9.29 2.47 11.37
C LYS A 105 -7.99 2.30 10.57
N PHE A 106 -8.02 1.50 9.52
CA PHE A 106 -6.92 1.37 8.56
C PHE A 106 -6.57 2.73 7.93
N PHE A 107 -7.56 3.45 7.41
CA PHE A 107 -7.35 4.79 6.85
C PHE A 107 -6.87 5.78 7.91
N ALA A 108 -7.49 5.80 9.09
CA ALA A 108 -7.08 6.69 10.18
C ALA A 108 -5.62 6.46 10.62
N ALA A 109 -5.18 5.20 10.74
CA ALA A 109 -3.79 4.88 11.06
C ALA A 109 -2.83 5.32 9.96
N THR A 110 -3.20 5.08 8.70
CA THR A 110 -2.37 5.45 7.55
C THR A 110 -2.23 6.97 7.43
N ASP A 111 -3.33 7.71 7.51
CA ASP A 111 -3.36 9.17 7.43
C ASP A 111 -2.56 9.82 8.57
N ALA A 112 -2.71 9.31 9.79
CA ALA A 112 -1.96 9.80 10.94
C ALA A 112 -0.44 9.60 10.75
N GLY A 113 -0.02 8.41 10.30
CA GLY A 113 1.38 8.14 9.98
C GLY A 113 1.92 9.02 8.85
N GLN A 114 1.16 9.20 7.76
CA GLN A 114 1.56 10.06 6.65
C GLN A 114 1.73 11.52 7.08
N LYS A 115 0.86 12.06 7.94
CA LYS A 115 1.01 13.42 8.47
C LYS A 115 2.32 13.61 9.21
N LEU A 116 2.78 12.61 9.97
CA LEU A 116 4.08 12.66 10.63
C LEU A 116 5.26 12.62 9.65
N CYS A 117 5.09 11.99 8.49
CA CYS A 117 6.09 11.92 7.43
C CYS A 117 6.27 13.22 6.64
N THR A 118 5.34 14.18 6.75
CA THR A 118 5.37 15.45 5.99
C THR A 118 5.77 16.65 6.84
N ILE A 119 6.21 16.43 8.08
CA ILE A 119 6.62 17.53 8.97
C ILE A 119 7.91 18.15 8.40
N PRO A 120 7.95 19.49 8.18
CA PRO A 120 9.15 20.17 7.72
C PRO A 120 10.35 19.90 8.63
N ASP A 121 11.55 19.89 8.05
CA ASP A 121 12.83 19.76 8.76
C ASP A 121 13.02 18.46 9.55
N TYR A 122 12.14 17.47 9.34
CA TYR A 122 12.24 16.15 9.96
C TYR A 122 12.65 15.08 8.94
N ASN A 123 13.79 14.45 9.19
CA ASN A 123 14.25 13.29 8.42
C ASN A 123 13.45 12.04 8.80
N ALA A 124 12.25 11.94 8.26
CA ALA A 124 11.35 10.81 8.51
C ALA A 124 11.94 9.49 7.96
N PRO A 125 11.63 8.34 8.58
CA PRO A 125 12.06 7.05 8.09
C PRO A 125 11.40 6.75 6.73
N ASP A 126 12.17 6.96 5.66
CA ASP A 126 11.73 6.81 4.27
C ASP A 126 10.99 5.50 4.01
N ARG A 127 11.52 4.38 4.49
CA ARG A 127 10.91 3.05 4.34
C ARG A 127 9.46 3.04 4.84
N ASP A 128 9.23 3.51 6.05
CA ASP A 128 7.92 3.46 6.69
C ASP A 128 6.98 4.48 6.05
N CYS A 129 7.49 5.66 5.67
CA CYS A 129 6.73 6.68 4.96
C CYS A 129 6.33 6.26 3.54
N LEU A 130 7.22 5.58 2.81
CA LEU A 130 6.92 4.97 1.52
C LEU A 130 5.84 3.90 1.68
N PHE A 131 5.97 3.01 2.68
CA PHE A 131 4.95 1.99 2.93
C PHE A 131 3.57 2.60 3.20
N LEU A 132 3.49 3.58 4.11
CA LEU A 132 2.23 4.23 4.47
C LEU A 132 1.58 4.92 3.27
N ARG A 133 2.36 5.41 2.30
CA ARG A 133 1.85 5.95 1.04
C ARG A 133 1.29 4.86 0.13
N LEU A 134 1.91 3.68 0.11
CA LEU A 134 1.59 2.57 -0.78
C LEU A 134 0.41 1.70 -0.31
N VAL A 135 0.21 1.57 1.00
CA VAL A 135 -0.67 0.55 1.56
C VAL A 135 -2.14 0.73 1.14
N ILE A 136 -2.67 1.96 1.11
CA ILE A 136 -4.05 2.25 0.70
C ILE A 136 -4.34 1.86 -0.75
N PRO A 137 -3.59 2.35 -1.75
CA PRO A 137 -3.87 2.01 -3.14
C PRO A 137 -3.67 0.51 -3.45
N PHE A 138 -2.72 -0.16 -2.79
CA PHE A 138 -2.58 -1.62 -2.93
C PHE A 138 -3.74 -2.39 -2.26
N ALA A 139 -4.16 -1.99 -1.07
CA ALA A 139 -5.35 -2.57 -0.44
C ALA A 139 -6.60 -2.37 -1.32
N GLY A 140 -6.72 -1.19 -1.95
CA GLY A 140 -7.82 -0.86 -2.85
C GLY A 140 -7.87 -1.77 -4.09
N ILE A 141 -6.73 -2.04 -4.74
CA ILE A 141 -6.71 -2.94 -5.90
C ILE A 141 -6.97 -4.39 -5.50
N GLU A 142 -6.46 -4.85 -4.35
CA GLU A 142 -6.75 -6.19 -3.83
C GLU A 142 -8.24 -6.38 -3.52
N GLN A 143 -8.86 -5.40 -2.85
CA GLN A 143 -10.29 -5.44 -2.57
C GLN A 143 -11.13 -5.36 -3.85
N HIS A 144 -10.72 -4.51 -4.80
CA HIS A 144 -11.39 -4.43 -6.09
C HIS A 144 -11.32 -5.76 -6.83
N HIS A 145 -10.16 -6.42 -6.83
CA HIS A 145 -9.99 -7.75 -7.39
C HIS A 145 -10.87 -8.78 -6.70
N ALA A 146 -10.82 -8.87 -5.37
CA ALA A 146 -11.63 -9.83 -4.62
C ALA A 146 -13.15 -9.67 -4.84
N LYS A 147 -13.64 -8.44 -5.10
CA LYS A 147 -15.06 -8.17 -5.34
C LYS A 147 -15.49 -8.38 -6.80
N ASN A 148 -14.60 -8.14 -7.76
CA ASN A 148 -14.95 -8.08 -9.17
C ASN A 148 -14.20 -9.11 -10.03
N ASN A 149 -13.47 -10.06 -9.44
CA ASN A 149 -12.77 -11.06 -10.24
C ASN A 149 -13.76 -11.87 -11.07
N ASP A 150 -14.77 -12.43 -10.42
CA ASP A 150 -15.82 -13.22 -11.10
C ASP A 150 -16.56 -12.36 -12.13
N LEU A 151 -16.82 -11.09 -11.82
CA LEU A 151 -17.40 -10.13 -12.76
C LEU A 151 -16.54 -9.93 -14.01
N LEU A 152 -15.23 -9.77 -13.83
CA LEU A 152 -14.29 -9.47 -14.92
C LEU A 152 -13.87 -10.73 -15.70
N GLU A 153 -13.93 -11.91 -15.07
CA GLU A 153 -13.60 -13.20 -15.68
C GLU A 153 -14.78 -13.88 -16.36
N GLU A 154 -15.99 -13.79 -15.79
CA GLU A 154 -17.15 -14.61 -16.24
C GLU A 154 -18.23 -13.79 -16.95
N GLU A 155 -18.47 -12.52 -16.59
CA GLU A 155 -19.69 -11.86 -17.09
C GLU A 155 -19.61 -11.41 -18.55
N LEU A 156 -18.42 -11.25 -19.14
CA LEU A 156 -18.31 -11.04 -20.59
C LEU A 156 -18.80 -12.24 -21.39
N ASP A 157 -18.78 -13.46 -20.84
CA ASP A 157 -19.37 -14.64 -21.49
C ASP A 157 -20.90 -14.55 -21.60
N GLY A 158 -21.52 -13.70 -20.76
CA GLY A 158 -22.94 -13.38 -20.83
C GLY A 158 -23.31 -12.42 -21.97
N VAL A 159 -22.33 -11.98 -22.77
CA VAL A 159 -22.54 -11.08 -23.92
C VAL A 159 -22.32 -11.84 -25.23
N ASN A 160 -23.37 -11.90 -26.05
CA ASN A 160 -23.30 -12.50 -27.38
C ASN A 160 -22.75 -11.52 -28.40
N PHE A 161 -21.42 -11.47 -28.54
CA PHE A 161 -20.76 -10.67 -29.56
C PHE A 161 -20.97 -11.16 -31.01
N LYS A 162 -21.82 -12.18 -31.23
CA LYS A 162 -22.05 -12.79 -32.54
C LYS A 162 -23.36 -12.39 -33.21
N ASP A 163 -24.23 -11.63 -32.54
CA ASP A 163 -25.45 -11.07 -33.13
C ASP A 163 -25.44 -9.52 -33.16
N ASP A 164 -26.36 -8.92 -33.91
CA ASP A 164 -26.48 -7.47 -34.09
C ASP A 164 -27.49 -6.83 -33.13
N ASN A 165 -27.98 -7.57 -32.13
CA ASN A 165 -29.08 -7.13 -31.29
C ASN A 165 -28.77 -7.34 -29.80
N ALA A 166 -27.87 -6.50 -29.29
CA ALA A 166 -27.55 -6.48 -27.86
C ALA A 166 -28.81 -6.21 -27.02
N THR A 167 -29.14 -7.17 -26.17
CA THR A 167 -30.23 -7.10 -25.20
C THR A 167 -29.92 -6.10 -24.09
N GLU A 168 -30.95 -5.67 -23.36
CA GLU A 168 -30.77 -4.80 -22.19
C GLU A 168 -29.85 -5.42 -21.12
N ALA A 169 -29.90 -6.75 -20.98
CA ALA A 169 -29.03 -7.49 -20.06
C ALA A 169 -27.55 -7.39 -20.47
N GLU A 170 -27.25 -7.57 -21.76
CA GLU A 170 -25.89 -7.47 -22.29
C GLU A 170 -25.34 -6.05 -22.18
N ILE A 171 -26.17 -5.04 -22.47
CA ILE A 171 -25.83 -3.63 -22.27
C ILE A 171 -25.51 -3.35 -20.79
N ALA A 172 -26.31 -3.91 -19.86
CA ALA A 172 -26.08 -3.75 -18.43
C ALA A 172 -24.77 -4.41 -17.97
N ILE A 173 -24.45 -5.61 -18.48
CA ILE A 173 -23.16 -6.28 -18.25
C ILE A 173 -22.01 -5.41 -18.74
N MET A 174 -22.08 -4.91 -19.97
CA MET A 174 -21.03 -4.08 -20.57
C MET A 174 -20.79 -2.79 -19.78
N ALA A 175 -21.85 -2.18 -19.25
CA ALA A 175 -21.76 -1.03 -18.37
C ALA A 175 -21.12 -1.40 -17.01
N LYS A 176 -21.51 -2.53 -16.41
CA LYS A 176 -20.98 -3.03 -15.13
C LYS A 176 -19.48 -3.33 -15.22
N VAL A 177 -19.05 -4.05 -16.26
CA VAL A 177 -17.63 -4.32 -16.57
C VAL A 177 -16.88 -3.02 -16.84
N GLY A 178 -17.44 -2.12 -17.66
CA GLY A 178 -16.84 -0.82 -17.96
C GLY A 178 -16.63 0.06 -16.72
N ASN A 179 -17.55 0.01 -15.76
CA ASN A 179 -17.43 0.69 -14.47
C ASN A 179 -16.35 0.06 -13.58
N ALA A 180 -16.31 -1.27 -13.49
CA ALA A 180 -15.26 -1.97 -12.75
C ALA A 180 -13.86 -1.64 -13.30
N LEU A 181 -13.68 -1.68 -14.63
CA LEU A 181 -12.44 -1.28 -15.29
C LEU A 181 -12.06 0.18 -15.04
N THR A 182 -13.05 1.08 -14.92
CA THR A 182 -12.80 2.50 -14.60
C THR A 182 -12.21 2.65 -13.19
N VAL A 183 -12.78 1.96 -12.22
CA VAL A 183 -12.29 1.97 -10.83
C VAL A 183 -10.90 1.34 -10.75
N SER A 184 -10.72 0.17 -11.37
CA SER A 184 -9.42 -0.52 -11.46
C SER A 184 -8.34 0.38 -12.07
N LYS A 185 -8.65 1.04 -13.20
CA LYS A 185 -7.74 1.99 -13.87
C LYS A 185 -7.27 3.08 -12.91
N GLN A 186 -8.19 3.75 -12.20
CA GLN A 186 -7.84 4.83 -11.28
C GLN A 186 -6.91 4.35 -10.17
N LEU A 187 -7.14 3.15 -9.62
CA LEU A 187 -6.27 2.55 -8.61
C LEU A 187 -4.87 2.26 -9.16
N VAL A 188 -4.78 1.63 -10.33
CA VAL A 188 -3.50 1.35 -11.00
C VAL A 188 -2.76 2.64 -11.32
N GLU A 189 -3.42 3.68 -11.84
CA GLU A 189 -2.79 4.96 -12.14
C GLU A 189 -2.26 5.67 -10.89
N ARG A 190 -2.96 5.56 -9.75
CA ARG A 190 -2.45 6.03 -8.45
C ARG A 190 -1.21 5.25 -8.02
N ILE A 191 -1.20 3.93 -8.19
CA ILE A 191 -0.03 3.08 -7.93
C ILE A 191 1.16 3.57 -8.77
N LEU A 192 0.98 3.66 -10.09
CA LEU A 192 2.05 4.07 -11.02
C LEU A 192 2.55 5.50 -10.76
N ALA A 193 1.67 6.42 -10.36
CA ALA A 193 2.07 7.79 -10.04
C ALA A 193 3.02 7.88 -8.85
N MET A 194 2.99 6.91 -7.93
CA MET A 194 3.94 6.86 -6.81
C MET A 194 5.34 6.49 -7.25
N GLY A 195 5.51 5.89 -8.42
CA GLY A 195 6.81 5.60 -9.03
C GLY A 195 7.64 6.82 -9.44
N LYS A 196 7.23 8.04 -9.06
CA LYS A 196 8.01 9.28 -9.22
C LYS A 196 8.78 9.67 -7.96
N ASP A 197 8.74 8.82 -6.92
CA ASP A 197 9.36 9.08 -5.64
C ASP A 197 10.83 8.63 -5.66
N ASP A 198 11.77 9.57 -5.66
CA ASP A 198 13.21 9.29 -5.79
C ASP A 198 13.77 8.45 -4.64
N ARG A 199 13.05 8.33 -3.52
CA ARG A 199 13.44 7.45 -2.41
C ARG A 199 13.50 5.98 -2.82
N TYR A 200 12.86 5.55 -3.90
CA TYR A 200 13.06 4.19 -4.43
C TYR A 200 14.49 3.94 -4.94
N LEU A 201 15.23 4.99 -5.30
CA LEU A 201 16.61 4.85 -5.78
C LEU A 201 17.58 4.50 -4.63
N THR A 202 17.22 4.83 -3.39
CA THR A 202 18.05 4.60 -2.20
C THR A 202 17.54 3.47 -1.30
N HIS A 203 16.29 3.00 -1.50
CA HIS A 203 15.68 1.92 -0.72
C HIS A 203 15.32 0.70 -1.58
N THR A 204 16.31 -0.16 -1.87
CA THR A 204 16.16 -1.33 -2.78
C THR A 204 15.02 -2.27 -2.39
N GLY A 205 14.83 -2.56 -1.09
CA GLY A 205 13.73 -3.42 -0.65
C GLY A 205 12.34 -2.82 -0.95
N MET A 206 12.19 -1.49 -0.81
CA MET A 206 10.94 -0.81 -1.14
C MET A 206 10.75 -0.65 -2.66
N LYS A 207 11.84 -0.45 -3.40
CA LYS A 207 11.85 -0.48 -4.87
C LYS A 207 11.31 -1.81 -5.37
N ASP A 208 11.87 -2.93 -4.91
CA ASP A 208 11.46 -4.27 -5.31
C ASP A 208 10.01 -4.56 -4.96
N TYR A 209 9.59 -4.19 -3.74
CA TYR A 209 8.20 -4.31 -3.32
C TYR A 209 7.27 -3.51 -4.24
N PHE A 210 7.58 -2.25 -4.51
CA PHE A 210 6.79 -1.39 -5.39
C PHE A 210 6.72 -1.98 -6.80
N CYS A 211 7.86 -2.30 -7.41
CA CYS A 211 7.94 -2.76 -8.80
C CYS A 211 7.13 -4.05 -9.00
N ARG A 212 7.30 -5.06 -8.13
CA ARG A 212 6.54 -6.31 -8.22
C ARG A 212 5.04 -6.09 -8.11
N ASN A 213 4.58 -5.27 -7.15
CA ASN A 213 3.15 -5.07 -6.93
C ASN A 213 2.51 -4.15 -7.99
N ALA A 214 3.23 -3.13 -8.45
CA ALA A 214 2.79 -2.27 -9.54
C ALA A 214 2.65 -3.06 -10.85
N GLU A 215 3.58 -3.97 -11.13
CA GLU A 215 3.51 -4.83 -12.31
C GLU A 215 2.30 -5.77 -12.25
N LYS A 216 2.08 -6.42 -11.10
CA LYS A 216 0.89 -7.26 -10.87
C LYS A 216 -0.40 -6.48 -11.08
N ALA A 217 -0.52 -5.30 -10.48
CA ALA A 217 -1.70 -4.44 -10.62
C ALA A 217 -1.94 -4.02 -12.08
N ARG A 218 -0.87 -3.64 -12.80
CA ARG A 218 -0.96 -3.30 -14.22
C ARG A 218 -1.35 -4.50 -15.09
N LYS A 219 -0.73 -5.66 -14.88
CA LYS A 219 -1.03 -6.90 -15.61
C LYS A 219 -2.49 -7.32 -15.41
N TYR A 220 -2.96 -7.29 -14.17
CA TYR A 220 -4.36 -7.55 -13.83
C TYR A 220 -5.31 -6.66 -14.64
N HIS A 221 -5.14 -5.35 -14.57
CA HIS A 221 -6.00 -4.42 -15.31
C HIS A 221 -5.88 -4.56 -16.84
N ASN A 222 -4.66 -4.67 -17.37
CA ASN A 222 -4.41 -4.73 -18.81
C ASN A 222 -4.89 -6.02 -19.48
N ARG A 223 -5.09 -7.10 -18.73
CA ARG A 223 -5.76 -8.30 -19.25
C ARG A 223 -7.19 -7.93 -19.66
N PHE A 224 -8.03 -7.62 -18.67
CA PHE A 224 -9.44 -7.31 -18.88
C PHE A 224 -9.68 -6.06 -19.75
N GLY A 225 -8.86 -5.03 -19.59
CA GLY A 225 -8.99 -3.81 -20.40
C GLY A 225 -8.60 -4.00 -21.88
N ARG A 226 -7.81 -5.02 -22.22
CA ARG A 226 -7.54 -5.37 -23.62
C ARG A 226 -8.69 -6.15 -24.22
N ASP A 227 -9.15 -7.18 -23.52
CA ASP A 227 -10.22 -8.07 -23.96
C ASP A 227 -11.51 -7.23 -24.20
N TYR A 228 -11.91 -6.41 -23.23
CA TYR A 228 -13.04 -5.48 -23.35
C TYR A 228 -12.95 -4.55 -24.57
N VAL A 229 -11.75 -4.06 -24.91
CA VAL A 229 -11.57 -3.19 -26.08
C VAL A 229 -11.61 -3.98 -27.38
N SER A 230 -11.06 -5.20 -27.39
CA SER A 230 -11.13 -6.10 -28.54
C SER A 230 -12.59 -6.41 -28.86
N ASP A 231 -13.35 -6.86 -27.87
CA ASP A 231 -14.73 -7.32 -28.06
C ASP A 231 -15.65 -6.18 -28.55
N VAL A 232 -15.53 -4.99 -27.96
CA VAL A 232 -16.29 -3.78 -28.41
C VAL A 232 -15.88 -3.38 -29.84
N SER A 233 -14.60 -3.50 -30.19
CA SER A 233 -14.12 -3.15 -31.53
C SER A 233 -14.60 -4.17 -32.58
N ASP A 234 -14.53 -5.45 -32.25
CA ASP A 234 -14.95 -6.55 -33.12
C ASP A 234 -16.45 -6.50 -33.35
N TYR A 235 -17.24 -6.25 -32.29
CA TYR A 235 -18.68 -6.02 -32.39
C TYR A 235 -19.01 -4.85 -33.34
N LYS A 236 -18.37 -3.69 -33.15
CA LYS A 236 -18.60 -2.50 -33.98
C LYS A 236 -18.21 -2.73 -35.45
N ASN A 237 -17.15 -3.48 -35.70
CA ASN A 237 -16.69 -3.79 -37.06
C ASN A 237 -17.66 -4.75 -37.77
N LYS A 238 -18.20 -5.72 -37.05
CA LYS A 238 -19.15 -6.71 -37.58
C LYS A 238 -20.56 -6.12 -37.77
N PHE A 239 -21.00 -5.27 -36.85
CA PHE A 239 -22.36 -4.73 -36.79
C PHE A 239 -22.36 -3.20 -36.72
N ARG A 240 -22.18 -2.55 -37.88
CA ARG A 240 -21.94 -1.10 -37.96
C ARG A 240 -22.99 -0.24 -37.26
N ASP A 241 -24.25 -0.65 -37.27
CA ASP A 241 -25.36 0.14 -36.71
C ASP A 241 -25.86 -0.37 -35.33
N ALA A 242 -25.35 -1.50 -34.86
CA ALA A 242 -25.75 -2.10 -33.59
C ALA A 242 -25.16 -1.34 -32.38
N LYS A 243 -25.86 -1.38 -31.25
CA LYS A 243 -25.52 -0.63 -30.04
C LYS A 243 -25.29 -1.56 -28.85
N LEU A 244 -24.03 -1.69 -28.45
CA LEU A 244 -23.62 -2.41 -27.24
C LEU A 244 -23.67 -1.55 -25.96
N GLY A 245 -24.23 -0.34 -26.05
CA GLY A 245 -24.25 0.63 -24.95
C GLY A 245 -22.89 1.26 -24.60
N VAL A 246 -21.84 0.92 -25.34
CA VAL A 246 -20.50 1.48 -25.20
C VAL A 246 -19.84 1.64 -26.56
N THR A 247 -19.13 2.74 -26.76
CA THR A 247 -18.34 3.01 -27.97
C THR A 247 -16.90 2.49 -27.85
N VAL A 248 -16.25 2.24 -28.99
CA VAL A 248 -14.82 1.86 -29.04
C VAL A 248 -13.93 2.89 -28.32
N ASP A 249 -14.25 4.19 -28.44
CA ASP A 249 -13.46 5.24 -27.79
C ASP A 249 -13.66 5.26 -26.28
N GLU A 250 -14.88 4.99 -25.79
CA GLU A 250 -15.13 4.81 -24.36
C GLU A 250 -14.42 3.57 -23.80
N ALA A 251 -14.40 2.47 -24.56
CA ALA A 251 -13.65 1.27 -24.20
C ALA A 251 -12.14 1.55 -24.15
N LYS A 252 -11.58 2.24 -25.15
CA LYS A 252 -10.15 2.62 -25.17
C LYS A 252 -9.75 3.48 -23.98
N LYS A 253 -10.65 4.36 -23.51
CA LYS A 253 -10.43 5.17 -22.29
C LYS A 253 -10.29 4.31 -21.04
N LYS A 254 -10.66 3.03 -21.05
CA LYS A 254 -10.47 2.10 -19.92
C LYS A 254 -9.04 1.60 -19.78
N LYS A 255 -8.18 1.70 -20.81
CA LYS A 255 -6.78 1.25 -20.73
C LYS A 255 -5.94 2.13 -19.80
N VAL A 256 -4.96 1.51 -19.13
CA VAL A 256 -3.87 2.21 -18.43
C VAL A 256 -2.73 2.45 -19.43
N ASN A 257 -2.48 3.73 -19.73
CA ASN A 257 -1.45 4.13 -20.70
C ASN A 257 -0.08 4.36 -20.05
N LYS A 258 -0.01 4.49 -18.72
CA LYS A 258 1.26 4.70 -18.02
C LYS A 258 2.06 3.39 -17.95
N GLY A 259 3.34 3.49 -18.27
CA GLY A 259 4.32 2.43 -18.05
C GLY A 259 4.59 2.19 -16.56
N ILE A 260 5.23 1.06 -16.28
CA ILE A 260 5.94 0.88 -15.00
C ILE A 260 7.17 1.81 -15.08
N PRO A 261 7.60 2.46 -13.97
CA PRO A 261 8.79 3.31 -13.98
C PRO A 261 10.04 2.58 -14.47
N ASP A 262 10.92 3.30 -15.18
CA ASP A 262 12.12 2.73 -15.81
C ASP A 262 13.07 2.07 -14.80
N PHE A 263 13.12 2.55 -13.55
CA PHE A 263 13.93 1.91 -12.52
C PHE A 263 13.47 0.48 -12.18
N CYS A 264 12.26 0.07 -12.56
CA CYS A 264 11.77 -1.29 -12.35
C CYS A 264 12.13 -2.26 -13.48
N THR A 265 12.66 -1.77 -14.61
CA THR A 265 13.05 -2.60 -15.76
C THR A 265 14.55 -2.90 -15.81
N ASN A 266 15.32 -2.33 -14.88
CA ASN A 266 16.76 -2.50 -14.72
C ASN A 266 17.09 -3.20 -13.39
#